data_AF-A0A1H3N9N7-F1
#
_entry.id   AF-A0A1H3N9N7-F1
#
_cell.length_a   1.000
_cell.length_b   1.000
_cell.length_c   1.000
_cell.angle_alpha   90.00
_cell.angle_beta   90.00
_cell.angle_gamma   90.00
#
_symmetry.space_group_name_H-M   'P 1'
#
loop_
_entity.id
_entity.type
_entity.pdbx_description
1 polymer ?
#
loop_
_entity_poly.entity_id
_entity_poly.type
_entity_poly.pdbx_seq_one_letter_code
_entity_poly.pdbx_strand_id
1 'polypeptide(L)'
;MVKVKWIAISVIIFLSTNITVVAMFDDTQDHWGEEYIFWATFDYSIFTGYPDGTFRPDNQITRAEFISILNKLLLLANEPYPQITSASIRYIDFDSEHWAYSHVLSFYQRAKGASHNEIDLKQVFSGPRLKPNKEITRYEAALISASITTPSLNKEMQTPTKLWDIDLQNPKNKQIQNLVTRDIITGFPDGSFRPEKPITRAEAASLAKKIFEDLSYVKEDYLVPLPMIENQRPNYPIFTMVAEIYDLNNTKGHRRFVDAVTSLEYIDIIGFIPYEERNLYDTDPIKTLWELVDSGYSNKIGTHYYLIRKDESLTLQQKKKLTNEAIQQYLSLSERYIDGIIDFMEISKTYADTGLFEMAAQKLQESTLQKKENLRMADLLSEHYIDKNNLEKAFNIYWSLLEETNDFDILIKTVQNIAYISNKSNNINESIKILEKTNDALQLKTLTENEKEELVYLIDAIHKQLLLQ
;
A
#
# COMPACT_ATOMS: atom_id res chain seq x y z
N MET A 1 -50.78 35.59 53.90
CA MET A 1 -50.65 34.46 52.95
C MET A 1 -51.25 34.88 51.61
N VAL A 2 -50.43 35.20 50.61
CA VAL A 2 -50.87 35.47 49.24
C VAL A 2 -50.35 34.32 48.38
N LYS A 3 -51.26 33.57 47.74
CA LYS A 3 -50.92 32.44 46.86
C LYS A 3 -50.70 32.97 45.44
N VAL A 4 -49.49 32.81 44.92
CA VAL A 4 -49.16 33.02 43.50
C VAL A 4 -49.43 31.72 42.76
N LYS A 5 -50.30 31.75 41.75
CA LYS A 5 -50.49 30.65 40.79
C LYS A 5 -49.52 30.84 39.62
N TRP A 6 -48.65 29.86 39.40
CA TRP A 6 -47.82 29.77 38.19
C TRP A 6 -48.65 29.14 37.06
N ILE A 7 -48.74 29.84 35.93
CA ILE A 7 -49.23 29.29 34.67
C ILE A 7 -48.00 28.86 33.89
N ALA A 8 -47.80 27.55 33.72
CA ALA A 8 -46.79 27.01 32.83
C ALA A 8 -47.30 27.11 31.39
N ILE A 9 -46.65 27.92 30.56
CA ILE A 9 -46.85 27.95 29.11
C ILE A 9 -45.86 26.94 28.52
N SER A 10 -46.37 25.81 28.04
CA SER A 10 -45.58 24.83 27.29
C SER A 10 -45.35 25.34 25.87
N VAL A 11 -44.13 25.78 25.57
CA VAL A 11 -43.68 26.09 24.21
C VAL A 11 -43.35 24.78 23.50
N ILE A 12 -44.14 24.41 22.50
CA ILE A 12 -43.85 23.27 21.62
C ILE A 12 -42.95 23.80 20.49
N ILE A 13 -41.67 23.45 20.56
CA ILE A 13 -40.69 23.73 19.50
C ILE A 13 -40.84 22.63 18.44
N PHE A 14 -41.41 22.96 17.28
CA PHE A 14 -41.33 22.11 16.10
C PHE A 14 -39.93 22.22 15.50
N LEU A 15 -39.07 21.24 15.78
CA LEU A 15 -37.84 21.02 15.04
C LEU A 15 -38.23 20.40 13.68
N SER A 16 -38.30 21.22 12.64
CA SER A 16 -38.38 20.71 11.27
C SER A 16 -37.01 20.14 10.89
N THR A 17 -36.86 18.84 10.97
CA THR A 17 -35.75 18.15 10.29
C THR A 17 -35.98 18.32 8.79
N ASN A 18 -35.14 19.14 8.14
CA ASN A 18 -35.04 19.10 6.68
C ASN A 18 -34.44 17.74 6.33
N ILE A 19 -35.29 16.76 6.03
CA ILE A 19 -34.84 15.54 5.37
C ILE A 19 -34.55 15.95 3.94
N THR A 20 -33.27 16.17 3.61
CA THR A 20 -32.84 16.18 2.22
C THR A 20 -33.04 14.78 1.68
N VAL A 21 -34.18 14.53 1.05
CA VAL A 21 -34.35 13.39 0.17
C VAL A 21 -33.41 13.64 -1.00
N VAL A 22 -32.27 12.96 -1.03
CA VAL A 22 -31.44 12.92 -2.24
C VAL A 22 -32.31 12.23 -3.29
N ALA A 23 -32.76 12.99 -4.28
CA ALA A 23 -33.69 12.50 -5.29
C ALA A 23 -32.99 11.43 -6.13
N MET A 24 -33.31 10.18 -5.82
CA MET A 24 -32.84 9.00 -6.53
C MET A 24 -33.65 8.78 -7.80
N PHE A 25 -33.07 8.15 -8.83
CA PHE A 25 -33.80 7.87 -10.07
C PHE A 25 -34.84 6.77 -9.83
N ASP A 26 -36.09 7.02 -10.23
CA ASP A 26 -37.21 6.09 -9.98
C ASP A 26 -36.96 4.68 -10.54
N ASP A 27 -36.24 4.57 -11.65
CA ASP A 27 -35.91 3.32 -12.34
C ASP A 27 -34.64 2.63 -11.82
N THR A 28 -34.11 3.07 -10.68
CA THR A 28 -32.91 2.50 -10.05
C THR A 28 -33.16 1.87 -8.69
N GLN A 29 -34.36 2.03 -8.12
CA GLN A 29 -34.73 1.39 -6.86
C GLN A 29 -34.69 -0.14 -6.99
N ASP A 30 -34.03 -0.80 -6.04
CA ASP A 30 -33.81 -2.25 -5.99
C ASP A 30 -33.00 -2.82 -7.18
N HIS A 31 -32.41 -1.96 -8.01
CA HIS A 31 -31.58 -2.38 -9.13
C HIS A 31 -30.18 -2.80 -8.61
N TRP A 32 -29.59 -3.87 -9.14
CA TRP A 32 -28.26 -4.35 -8.67
C TRP A 32 -27.16 -3.27 -8.75
N GLY A 33 -27.32 -2.35 -9.70
CA GLY A 33 -26.41 -1.24 -9.97
C GLY A 33 -26.65 0.02 -9.13
N GLU A 34 -27.64 0.00 -8.24
CA GLU A 34 -28.15 1.15 -7.50
C GLU A 34 -27.05 1.98 -6.83
N GLU A 35 -26.21 1.34 -6.01
CA GLU A 35 -25.11 2.01 -5.30
C GLU A 35 -24.05 2.59 -6.25
N TYR A 36 -23.75 1.89 -7.36
CA TYR A 36 -22.79 2.37 -8.36
C TYR A 36 -23.32 3.58 -9.12
N ILE A 37 -24.61 3.57 -9.43
CA ILE A 37 -25.30 4.67 -10.11
C ILE A 37 -25.34 5.88 -9.18
N PHE A 38 -25.69 5.68 -7.91
CA PHE A 38 -25.71 6.73 -6.90
C PHE A 38 -24.33 7.41 -6.81
N TRP A 39 -23.29 6.61 -6.60
CA TRP A 39 -21.90 7.09 -6.54
C TRP A 39 -21.50 7.86 -7.81
N ALA A 40 -21.80 7.30 -8.98
CA ALA A 40 -21.39 7.89 -10.25
C ALA A 40 -22.15 9.18 -10.58
N THR A 41 -23.32 9.44 -9.99
CA THR A 41 -24.16 10.60 -10.30
C THR A 41 -24.12 11.65 -9.21
N PHE A 42 -24.38 11.28 -7.96
CA PHE A 42 -24.52 12.21 -6.84
C PHE A 42 -23.19 12.50 -6.14
N ASP A 43 -22.32 11.50 -5.97
CA ASP A 43 -21.05 11.71 -5.27
C ASP A 43 -20.01 12.37 -6.18
N TYR A 44 -19.90 11.92 -7.44
CA TYR A 44 -18.82 12.33 -8.35
C TYR A 44 -19.26 12.97 -9.68
N SER A 45 -20.56 13.04 -9.98
CA SER A 45 -21.08 13.67 -11.22
C SER A 45 -20.45 13.14 -12.53
N ILE A 46 -20.03 11.88 -12.53
CA ILE A 46 -19.47 11.17 -13.69
C ILE A 46 -20.58 10.92 -14.72
N PHE A 47 -21.75 10.50 -14.23
CA PHE A 47 -22.96 10.31 -15.01
C PHE A 47 -23.98 11.41 -14.73
N THR A 48 -24.94 11.52 -15.64
CA THR A 48 -26.15 12.33 -15.46
C THR A 48 -27.35 11.49 -15.90
N GLY A 49 -28.45 11.61 -15.17
CA GLY A 49 -29.73 11.05 -15.59
C GLY A 49 -30.38 11.85 -16.72
N TYR A 50 -31.53 11.39 -17.16
CA TYR A 50 -32.31 12.03 -18.21
C TYR A 50 -33.24 13.10 -17.64
N PRO A 51 -33.67 14.08 -18.45
CA PRO A 51 -34.58 15.15 -18.00
C PRO A 51 -35.93 14.66 -17.48
N ASP A 52 -36.31 13.42 -17.78
CA ASP A 52 -37.52 12.75 -17.31
C ASP A 52 -37.38 12.13 -15.90
N GLY A 53 -36.23 12.30 -15.24
CA GLY A 53 -35.98 11.77 -13.90
C GLY A 53 -35.53 10.31 -13.87
N THR A 54 -35.21 9.72 -15.02
CA THR A 54 -34.71 8.33 -15.12
C THR A 54 -33.19 8.25 -15.29
N PHE A 55 -32.58 7.13 -14.94
CA PHE A 55 -31.18 6.84 -15.26
C PHE A 55 -31.01 5.91 -16.48
N ARG A 56 -31.98 5.03 -16.69
CA ARG A 56 -32.05 3.94 -17.68
C ARG A 56 -30.88 2.97 -17.54
N PRO A 57 -30.78 2.25 -16.41
CA PRO A 57 -29.61 1.45 -16.07
C PRO A 57 -29.26 0.38 -17.11
N ASP A 58 -30.27 -0.22 -17.74
CA ASP A 58 -30.11 -1.30 -18.73
C ASP A 58 -29.89 -0.81 -20.17
N ASN A 59 -29.96 0.50 -20.43
CA ASN A 59 -29.65 1.02 -21.74
C ASN A 59 -28.16 0.84 -22.04
N GLN A 60 -27.84 0.54 -23.30
CA GLN A 60 -26.46 0.41 -23.76
C GLN A 60 -25.81 1.79 -23.87
N ILE A 61 -24.50 1.84 -23.65
CA ILE A 61 -23.70 3.07 -23.73
C ILE A 61 -22.82 3.08 -24.99
N THR A 62 -22.62 4.26 -25.56
CA THR A 62 -21.80 4.45 -26.75
C THR A 62 -20.31 4.52 -26.43
N ARG A 63 -19.46 4.33 -27.45
CA ARG A 63 -18.00 4.52 -27.34
C ARG A 63 -17.62 5.91 -26.85
N ALA A 64 -18.25 6.95 -27.39
CA ALA A 64 -17.97 8.33 -27.02
C ALA A 64 -18.34 8.61 -25.55
N GLU A 65 -19.47 8.10 -25.09
CA GLU A 65 -19.89 8.23 -23.69
C GLU A 65 -18.93 7.50 -22.74
N PHE A 66 -18.56 6.26 -23.05
CA PHE A 66 -17.65 5.49 -22.20
C PHE A 66 -16.26 6.12 -22.10
N ILE A 67 -15.67 6.57 -23.21
CA ILE A 67 -14.38 7.26 -23.20
C ILE A 67 -14.48 8.58 -22.40
N SER A 68 -15.61 9.28 -22.49
CA SER A 68 -15.83 10.51 -21.72
C SER A 68 -15.94 10.25 -20.21
N ILE A 69 -16.51 9.12 -19.80
CA ILE A 69 -16.51 8.66 -18.41
C ILE A 69 -15.08 8.44 -17.92
N LEU A 70 -14.27 7.70 -18.66
CA LEU A 70 -12.87 7.46 -18.29
C LEU A 70 -12.05 8.77 -18.24
N ASN A 71 -12.31 9.71 -19.15
CA ASN A 71 -11.72 11.05 -19.10
C ASN A 71 -12.07 11.78 -17.80
N LYS A 72 -13.34 11.72 -17.37
CA LYS A 72 -13.78 12.35 -16.12
C LYS A 72 -13.12 11.71 -14.90
N LEU A 73 -12.99 10.38 -14.88
CA LEU A 73 -12.29 9.66 -13.81
C LEU A 73 -10.84 10.13 -13.65
N LEU A 74 -10.09 10.24 -14.75
CA LEU A 74 -8.72 10.77 -14.71
C LEU A 74 -8.65 12.20 -14.18
N LEU A 75 -9.64 13.05 -14.50
CA LEU A 75 -9.71 14.42 -14.01
C LEU A 75 -10.06 14.51 -12.51
N LEU A 76 -10.78 13.53 -11.98
CA LEU A 76 -11.11 13.44 -10.56
C LEU A 76 -9.93 12.88 -9.76
N ALA A 77 -9.20 11.92 -10.33
CA ALA A 77 -8.02 11.32 -9.68
C ALA A 77 -6.82 12.27 -9.69
N ASN A 78 -6.54 12.91 -10.84
CA ASN A 78 -5.33 13.70 -11.05
C ASN A 78 -5.75 15.18 -11.16
N GLU A 79 -5.30 16.01 -10.21
CA GLU A 79 -5.58 17.46 -10.10
C GLU A 79 -5.66 18.14 -11.49
N PRO A 80 -6.57 19.12 -11.68
CA PRO A 80 -7.07 19.50 -13.00
C PRO A 80 -5.97 19.91 -13.97
N TYR A 81 -5.56 18.99 -14.84
CA TYR A 81 -4.71 19.29 -15.98
C TYR A 81 -5.48 20.17 -16.98
N PRO A 82 -4.79 21.12 -17.66
CA PRO A 82 -5.42 21.93 -18.69
C PRO A 82 -6.03 21.02 -19.78
N GLN A 83 -7.25 21.37 -20.24
CA GLN A 83 -7.88 20.67 -21.36
C GLN A 83 -6.98 20.78 -22.59
N ILE A 84 -6.63 19.63 -23.16
CA ILE A 84 -5.74 19.60 -24.31
C ILE A 84 -6.59 19.71 -25.57
N THR A 85 -6.35 20.78 -26.34
CA THR A 85 -7.16 21.12 -27.52
C THR A 85 -6.55 20.64 -28.84
N SER A 86 -5.37 20.00 -28.81
CA SER A 86 -4.72 19.46 -30.00
C SER A 86 -3.96 18.17 -29.70
N ALA A 87 -4.40 17.06 -30.30
CA ALA A 87 -3.68 15.78 -30.32
C ALA A 87 -3.44 15.31 -31.76
N SER A 88 -2.50 14.38 -31.94
CA SER A 88 -2.15 13.79 -33.25
C SER A 88 -3.09 12.67 -33.71
N ILE A 89 -4.11 12.30 -32.93
CA ILE A 89 -5.11 11.31 -33.34
C ILE A 89 -6.19 11.95 -34.23
N ARG A 90 -6.46 11.33 -35.38
CA ARG A 90 -7.51 11.74 -36.30
C ARG A 90 -8.33 10.51 -36.69
N TYR A 91 -9.62 10.54 -36.37
CA TYR A 91 -10.61 9.62 -36.92
C TYR A 91 -11.45 10.39 -37.95
N ILE A 92 -11.74 9.78 -39.10
CA ILE A 92 -12.40 10.47 -40.22
C ILE A 92 -13.88 10.75 -39.98
N ASP A 93 -14.48 10.13 -38.97
CA ASP A 93 -15.89 10.25 -38.58
C ASP A 93 -16.07 10.92 -37.22
N PHE A 94 -15.06 11.67 -36.77
CA PHE A 94 -15.06 12.33 -35.47
C PHE A 94 -14.29 13.64 -35.54
N ASP A 95 -15.03 14.74 -35.48
CA ASP A 95 -14.52 16.10 -35.59
C ASP A 95 -14.93 16.95 -34.37
N SER A 96 -14.49 18.21 -34.38
CA SER A 96 -14.70 19.17 -33.28
C SER A 96 -16.15 19.55 -33.02
N GLU A 97 -17.09 19.23 -33.91
CA GLU A 97 -18.51 19.50 -33.68
C GLU A 97 -19.16 18.44 -32.79
N HIS A 98 -18.56 17.26 -32.68
CA HIS A 98 -19.05 16.21 -31.78
C HIS A 98 -18.82 16.58 -30.32
N TRP A 99 -19.85 16.51 -29.47
CA TRP A 99 -19.80 16.91 -28.05
C TRP A 99 -18.66 16.24 -27.25
N ALA A 100 -18.37 14.97 -27.55
CA ALA A 100 -17.31 14.19 -26.91
C ALA A 100 -15.89 14.48 -27.43
N TYR A 101 -15.71 15.35 -28.42
CA TYR A 101 -14.42 15.52 -29.12
C TYR A 101 -13.28 15.87 -28.17
N SER A 102 -13.45 16.88 -27.33
CA SER A 102 -12.44 17.29 -26.34
C SER A 102 -12.16 16.21 -25.31
N HIS A 103 -13.19 15.48 -24.86
CA HIS A 103 -13.06 14.40 -23.89
C HIS A 103 -12.24 13.23 -24.43
N VAL A 104 -12.52 12.79 -25.66
CA VAL A 104 -11.81 11.68 -26.31
C VAL A 104 -10.36 12.05 -26.58
N LEU A 105 -10.08 13.27 -27.05
CA LEU A 105 -8.70 13.74 -27.27
C LEU A 105 -7.92 13.82 -25.96
N SER A 106 -8.53 14.40 -24.93
CA SER A 106 -7.91 14.55 -23.61
C SER A 106 -7.61 13.19 -22.98
N PHE A 107 -8.55 12.24 -23.07
CA PHE A 107 -8.32 10.88 -22.63
C PHE A 107 -7.19 10.21 -23.41
N TYR A 108 -7.18 10.30 -24.75
CA TYR A 108 -6.14 9.68 -25.57
C TYR A 108 -4.74 10.10 -25.15
N GLN A 109 -4.53 11.40 -24.92
CA GLN A 109 -3.22 11.92 -24.56
C GLN A 109 -2.78 11.45 -23.17
N ARG A 110 -3.70 11.40 -22.20
CA ARG A 110 -3.39 10.91 -20.85
C ARG A 110 -3.12 9.41 -20.85
N ALA A 111 -4.01 8.62 -21.44
CA ALA A 111 -3.88 7.18 -21.55
C ALA A 111 -2.59 6.77 -22.28
N LYS A 112 -2.23 7.47 -23.37
CA LYS A 112 -0.99 7.20 -24.11
C LYS A 112 0.27 7.42 -23.25
N GLY A 113 0.27 8.45 -22.42
CA GLY A 113 1.38 8.69 -21.49
C GLY A 113 1.48 7.55 -20.48
N ALA A 114 0.37 7.24 -19.81
CA ALA A 114 0.32 6.27 -18.73
C ALA A 114 0.54 4.80 -19.15
N SER A 115 0.06 4.38 -20.33
CA SER A 115 0.08 2.95 -20.70
C SER A 115 1.46 2.42 -21.08
N HIS A 116 2.53 3.22 -21.03
CA HIS A 116 3.86 2.87 -21.54
C HIS A 116 3.82 2.21 -22.95
N ASN A 117 2.90 2.68 -23.82
CA ASN A 117 2.62 2.17 -25.17
C ASN A 117 2.04 0.74 -25.30
N GLU A 118 1.58 0.11 -24.21
CA GLU A 118 0.94 -1.21 -24.26
C GLU A 118 -0.46 -1.22 -24.90
N ILE A 119 -1.33 -0.28 -24.49
CA ILE A 119 -2.72 -0.13 -24.95
C ILE A 119 -3.06 1.36 -25.14
N ASP A 120 -3.35 1.78 -26.37
CA ASP A 120 -3.92 3.09 -26.69
C ASP A 120 -5.23 3.03 -27.49
N LEU A 121 -5.89 4.18 -27.71
CA LEU A 121 -7.15 4.23 -28.48
C LEU A 121 -7.04 3.60 -29.87
N LYS A 122 -5.92 3.73 -30.56
CA LYS A 122 -5.75 3.18 -31.91
C LYS A 122 -5.59 1.67 -31.89
N GLN A 123 -5.02 1.13 -30.82
CA GLN A 123 -4.91 -0.31 -30.62
C GLN A 123 -6.25 -0.96 -30.25
N VAL A 124 -7.16 -0.22 -29.60
CA VAL A 124 -8.54 -0.65 -29.30
C VAL A 124 -9.46 -0.45 -30.50
N PHE A 125 -9.61 0.80 -30.97
CA PHE A 125 -10.44 1.18 -32.11
C PHE A 125 -9.58 1.28 -33.37
N SER A 126 -9.21 0.11 -33.89
CA SER A 126 -8.36 0.01 -35.09
C SER A 126 -9.08 0.54 -36.34
N GLY A 127 -8.31 1.17 -37.23
CA GLY A 127 -8.80 1.73 -38.49
C GLY A 127 -9.09 3.24 -38.44
N PRO A 128 -9.59 3.81 -39.55
CA PRO A 128 -9.70 5.26 -39.68
C PRO A 128 -10.93 5.85 -38.98
N ARG A 129 -11.86 5.03 -38.45
CA ARG A 129 -13.15 5.46 -37.91
C ARG A 129 -13.32 5.05 -36.44
N LEU A 130 -13.72 5.99 -35.59
CA LEU A 130 -14.05 5.75 -34.18
C LEU A 130 -15.44 5.14 -34.01
N LYS A 131 -16.40 5.55 -34.85
CA LYS A 131 -17.84 5.28 -34.69
C LYS A 131 -18.36 5.72 -33.30
N PRO A 132 -18.31 7.03 -32.98
CA PRO A 132 -18.54 7.55 -31.63
C PRO A 132 -19.89 7.15 -31.03
N ASN A 133 -20.94 7.07 -31.85
CA ASN A 133 -22.31 6.72 -31.43
C ASN A 133 -22.62 5.22 -31.51
N LYS A 134 -21.65 4.37 -31.86
CA LYS A 134 -21.82 2.92 -31.78
C LYS A 134 -21.72 2.51 -30.31
N GLU A 135 -22.58 1.58 -29.90
CA GLU A 135 -22.47 0.89 -28.61
C GLU A 135 -21.07 0.30 -28.42
N ILE A 136 -20.50 0.49 -27.23
CA ILE A 136 -19.20 -0.08 -26.89
C ILE A 136 -19.36 -1.53 -26.41
N THR A 137 -18.52 -2.42 -26.94
CA THR A 137 -18.52 -3.83 -26.52
C THR A 137 -17.77 -4.01 -25.20
N ARG A 138 -18.04 -5.09 -24.48
CA ARG A 138 -17.28 -5.49 -23.27
C ARG A 138 -15.78 -5.57 -23.52
N TYR A 139 -15.38 -6.08 -24.67
CA TYR A 139 -13.98 -6.15 -25.08
C TYR A 139 -13.35 -4.76 -25.26
N GLU A 140 -14.04 -3.86 -25.96
CA GLU A 140 -13.56 -2.49 -26.17
C GLU A 140 -13.49 -1.71 -24.86
N ALA A 141 -14.50 -1.86 -24.01
CA ALA A 141 -14.54 -1.25 -22.68
C ALA A 141 -13.40 -1.75 -21.79
N ALA A 142 -13.16 -3.07 -21.74
CA ALA A 142 -12.08 -3.64 -20.93
C ALA A 142 -10.71 -3.17 -21.39
N LEU A 143 -10.39 -3.24 -22.69
CA LEU A 143 -9.07 -2.81 -23.17
C LEU A 143 -8.84 -1.32 -22.93
N ILE A 144 -9.83 -0.46 -23.19
CA ILE A 144 -9.64 0.98 -22.99
C ILE A 144 -9.55 1.33 -21.49
N SER A 145 -10.27 0.64 -20.61
CA SER A 145 -10.06 0.73 -19.16
C SER A 145 -8.66 0.30 -18.75
N ALA A 146 -8.13 -0.79 -19.32
CA ALA A 146 -6.78 -1.27 -19.04
C ALA A 146 -5.69 -0.25 -19.38
N SER A 147 -5.94 0.71 -20.28
CA SER A 147 -4.97 1.77 -20.58
C SER A 147 -4.75 2.76 -19.43
N ILE A 148 -5.67 2.83 -18.47
CA ILE A 148 -5.63 3.76 -17.33
C ILE A 148 -5.74 3.10 -15.96
N THR A 149 -5.77 1.77 -15.90
CA THR A 149 -5.71 1.01 -14.65
C THR A 149 -4.34 0.38 -14.48
N THR A 150 -4.06 -0.07 -13.27
CA THR A 150 -2.74 -0.63 -12.96
C THR A 150 -2.69 -2.15 -13.09
N PRO A 151 -1.57 -2.73 -13.56
CA PRO A 151 -1.34 -4.17 -13.46
C PRO A 151 -1.01 -4.56 -12.00
N SER A 152 -1.20 -5.84 -11.66
CA SER A 152 -0.81 -6.37 -10.34
C SER A 152 0.71 -6.26 -10.18
N LEU A 153 1.22 -6.05 -8.96
CA LEU A 153 2.67 -6.14 -8.69
C LEU A 153 3.13 -7.60 -8.53
N ASN A 154 2.22 -8.52 -8.21
CA ASN A 154 2.52 -9.94 -8.03
C ASN A 154 1.96 -10.74 -9.22
N LYS A 155 2.83 -11.50 -9.92
CA LYS A 155 2.44 -12.39 -11.04
C LYS A 155 1.57 -13.55 -10.54
N GLU A 156 1.81 -14.05 -9.33
CA GLU A 156 1.15 -15.24 -8.75
C GLU A 156 -0.35 -15.10 -8.49
N MET A 157 -0.88 -13.87 -8.34
CA MET A 157 -2.33 -13.66 -8.23
C MET A 157 -3.09 -13.99 -9.52
N GLN A 158 -2.39 -14.25 -10.63
CA GLN A 158 -2.98 -14.73 -11.88
C GLN A 158 -3.38 -16.21 -11.80
N THR A 159 -4.22 -16.61 -10.85
CA THR A 159 -5.00 -17.83 -11.07
C THR A 159 -5.91 -17.57 -12.28
N PRO A 160 -5.81 -18.36 -13.36
CA PRO A 160 -6.60 -18.09 -14.55
C PRO A 160 -8.07 -18.37 -14.20
N THR A 161 -8.82 -17.31 -13.94
CA THR A 161 -10.24 -17.32 -14.25
C THR A 161 -10.30 -17.69 -15.73
N LYS A 162 -10.77 -18.92 -16.04
CA LYS A 162 -10.86 -19.38 -17.42
C LYS A 162 -11.84 -18.46 -18.13
N LEU A 163 -11.34 -17.53 -18.95
CA LEU A 163 -12.11 -16.78 -19.93
C LEU A 163 -12.00 -17.54 -21.26
N TRP A 164 -12.81 -18.58 -21.44
CA TRP A 164 -12.60 -19.54 -22.54
C TRP A 164 -12.83 -18.94 -23.94
N ASP A 165 -13.56 -17.82 -24.01
CA ASP A 165 -13.87 -17.06 -25.23
C ASP A 165 -12.89 -15.90 -25.49
N ILE A 166 -11.76 -15.86 -24.76
CA ILE A 166 -10.67 -14.90 -24.97
C ILE A 166 -9.36 -15.65 -25.21
N ASP A 167 -8.69 -15.34 -26.32
CA ASP A 167 -7.37 -15.87 -26.62
C ASP A 167 -6.29 -15.13 -25.80
N LEU A 168 -5.89 -15.71 -24.66
CA LEU A 168 -4.86 -15.16 -23.78
C LEU A 168 -3.43 -15.27 -24.36
N GLN A 169 -3.23 -15.92 -25.51
CA GLN A 169 -1.94 -15.87 -26.21
C GLN A 169 -1.71 -14.52 -26.88
N ASN A 170 -2.77 -13.76 -27.15
CA ASN A 170 -2.66 -12.40 -27.63
C ASN A 170 -2.24 -11.46 -26.47
N PRO A 171 -1.10 -10.74 -26.57
CA PRO A 171 -0.65 -9.83 -25.52
C PRO A 171 -1.68 -8.77 -25.10
N LYS A 172 -2.53 -8.29 -26.03
CA LYS A 172 -3.61 -7.35 -25.70
C LYS A 172 -4.63 -7.95 -24.74
N ASN A 173 -4.92 -9.24 -24.91
CA ASN A 173 -5.93 -9.93 -24.12
C ASN A 173 -5.45 -10.26 -22.71
N LYS A 174 -4.14 -10.33 -22.47
CA LYS A 174 -3.57 -10.44 -21.12
C LYS A 174 -3.97 -9.27 -20.23
N GLN A 175 -4.22 -8.09 -20.82
CA GLN A 175 -4.66 -6.91 -20.07
C GLN A 175 -6.10 -7.07 -19.55
N ILE A 176 -6.94 -7.83 -20.24
CA ILE A 176 -8.28 -8.21 -19.75
C ILE A 176 -8.14 -9.15 -18.54
N GLN A 177 -7.20 -10.10 -18.60
CA GLN A 177 -6.92 -10.98 -17.46
C GLN A 177 -6.44 -10.18 -16.24
N ASN A 178 -5.57 -9.17 -16.42
CA ASN A 178 -5.15 -8.28 -15.34
C ASN A 178 -6.34 -7.59 -14.66
N LEU A 179 -7.30 -7.08 -15.44
CA LEU A 179 -8.50 -6.45 -14.90
C LEU A 179 -9.39 -7.43 -14.13
N VAL A 180 -9.46 -8.70 -14.56
CA VAL A 180 -10.22 -9.75 -13.86
C VAL A 180 -9.55 -10.14 -12.56
N THR A 181 -8.23 -10.35 -12.56
CA THR A 181 -7.47 -10.70 -11.36
C THR A 181 -7.57 -9.64 -10.26
N ARG A 182 -7.80 -8.38 -10.65
CA ARG A 182 -7.97 -7.25 -9.72
C ARG A 182 -9.43 -6.96 -9.37
N ASP A 183 -10.36 -7.82 -9.75
CA ASP A 183 -11.79 -7.63 -9.58
C ASP A 183 -12.36 -6.33 -10.19
N ILE A 184 -11.64 -5.67 -11.10
CA ILE A 184 -12.09 -4.45 -11.80
C ILE A 184 -13.20 -4.83 -12.79
N ILE A 185 -13.04 -5.94 -13.49
CA ILE A 185 -14.10 -6.55 -14.31
C ILE A 185 -14.30 -8.00 -13.90
N THR A 186 -15.45 -8.57 -14.20
CA THR A 186 -15.75 -9.98 -13.92
C THR A 186 -16.19 -10.72 -15.18
N GLY A 187 -15.85 -12.01 -15.25
CA GLY A 187 -16.44 -12.95 -16.18
C GLY A 187 -17.83 -13.40 -15.74
N PHE A 188 -18.50 -14.19 -16.56
CA PHE A 188 -19.78 -14.80 -16.25
C PHE A 188 -19.58 -16.12 -15.48
N PRO A 189 -20.60 -16.59 -14.73
CA PRO A 189 -20.51 -17.85 -13.97
C PRO A 189 -20.21 -19.09 -14.83
N ASP A 190 -20.47 -19.02 -16.14
CA ASP A 190 -20.17 -20.06 -17.13
C ASP A 190 -18.71 -20.01 -17.64
N GLY A 191 -17.86 -19.13 -17.09
CA GLY A 191 -16.48 -18.93 -17.51
C GLY A 191 -16.32 -18.16 -18.82
N SER A 192 -17.39 -17.55 -19.36
CA SER A 192 -17.27 -16.68 -20.53
C SER A 192 -16.96 -15.24 -20.12
N PHE A 193 -16.36 -14.47 -21.04
CA PHE A 193 -16.20 -13.02 -20.94
C PHE A 193 -17.26 -12.26 -21.75
N ARG A 194 -17.74 -12.86 -22.85
CA ARG A 194 -18.69 -12.34 -23.84
C ARG A 194 -18.20 -11.04 -24.50
N PRO A 195 -17.07 -11.08 -25.24
CA PRO A 195 -16.38 -9.88 -25.74
C PRO A 195 -17.24 -8.95 -26.59
N GLU A 196 -18.13 -9.50 -27.42
CA GLU A 196 -18.96 -8.75 -28.36
C GLU A 196 -20.24 -8.15 -27.73
N LYS A 197 -20.60 -8.56 -26.50
CA LYS A 197 -21.81 -8.05 -25.84
C LYS A 197 -21.59 -6.56 -25.51
N PRO A 198 -22.50 -5.66 -25.91
CA PRO A 198 -22.48 -4.27 -25.45
C PRO A 198 -22.64 -4.17 -23.93
N ILE A 199 -22.02 -3.16 -23.32
CA ILE A 199 -22.24 -2.86 -21.89
C ILE A 199 -23.38 -1.86 -21.68
N THR A 200 -24.10 -2.05 -20.58
CA THR A 200 -25.15 -1.18 -20.09
C THR A 200 -24.59 0.03 -19.32
N ARG A 201 -25.43 1.04 -19.08
CA ARG A 201 -25.08 2.21 -18.26
C ARG A 201 -24.77 1.82 -16.82
N ALA A 202 -25.49 0.86 -16.24
CA ALA A 202 -25.19 0.34 -14.90
C ALA A 202 -23.87 -0.43 -14.84
N GLU A 203 -23.58 -1.28 -15.83
CA GLU A 203 -22.27 -1.96 -15.96
C GLU A 203 -21.13 -0.93 -16.10
N ALA A 204 -21.33 0.15 -16.86
CA ALA A 204 -20.36 1.23 -17.01
C ALA A 204 -20.16 2.03 -15.70
N ALA A 205 -21.22 2.27 -14.92
CA ALA A 205 -21.12 2.95 -13.62
C ALA A 205 -20.35 2.10 -12.60
N SER A 206 -20.61 0.78 -12.56
CA SER A 206 -19.87 -0.15 -11.69
C SER A 206 -18.40 -0.22 -12.07
N LEU A 207 -18.08 -0.35 -13.36
CA LEU A 207 -16.71 -0.31 -13.86
C LEU A 207 -16.02 1.03 -13.55
N ALA A 208 -16.73 2.16 -13.69
CA ALA A 208 -16.19 3.47 -13.36
C ALA A 208 -15.78 3.59 -11.87
N LYS A 209 -16.61 3.07 -10.95
CA LYS A 209 -16.30 3.08 -9.51
C LYS A 209 -15.03 2.28 -9.22
N LYS A 210 -14.93 1.07 -9.76
CA LYS A 210 -13.76 0.20 -9.55
C LYS A 210 -12.47 0.80 -10.13
N ILE A 211 -12.55 1.45 -11.29
CA ILE A 211 -11.40 2.19 -11.87
C ILE A 211 -11.03 3.40 -11.00
N PHE A 212 -12.02 4.10 -10.44
CA PHE A 212 -11.75 5.22 -9.55
C PHE A 212 -11.04 4.76 -8.27
N GLU A 213 -11.48 3.66 -7.68
CA GLU A 213 -10.83 3.03 -6.52
C GLU A 213 -9.39 2.60 -6.85
N ASP A 214 -9.19 2.01 -8.05
CA ASP A 214 -7.85 1.67 -8.57
C ASP A 214 -6.93 2.89 -8.66
N LEU A 215 -7.40 3.97 -9.28
CA LEU A 215 -6.64 5.21 -9.44
C LEU A 215 -6.38 5.92 -8.10
N SER A 216 -7.33 5.86 -7.17
CA SER A 216 -7.18 6.46 -5.84
C SER A 216 -6.12 5.73 -5.02
N TYR A 217 -6.10 4.40 -5.07
CA TYR A 217 -5.06 3.58 -4.45
C TYR A 217 -3.65 3.96 -4.96
N VAL A 218 -3.52 4.22 -6.26
CA VAL A 218 -2.28 4.68 -6.90
C VAL A 218 -1.83 6.05 -6.40
N LYS A 219 -2.76 6.90 -5.99
CA LYS A 219 -2.40 8.23 -5.50
C LYS A 219 -1.94 8.21 -4.04
N GLU A 220 -2.52 7.36 -3.21
CA GLU A 220 -2.37 7.43 -1.76
C GLU A 220 -1.46 6.34 -1.17
N ASP A 221 -1.55 5.09 -1.63
CA ASP A 221 -1.05 3.93 -0.86
C ASP A 221 -0.24 2.90 -1.67
N TYR A 222 0.12 3.16 -2.93
CA TYR A 222 0.64 2.10 -3.81
C TYR A 222 2.09 1.67 -3.58
N LEU A 223 2.98 2.60 -3.24
CA LEU A 223 4.37 2.29 -2.90
C LEU A 223 4.53 2.42 -1.40
N VAL A 224 4.72 1.28 -0.75
CA VAL A 224 5.04 1.19 0.67
C VAL A 224 6.36 0.45 0.85
N PRO A 225 7.16 0.80 1.88
CA PRO A 225 8.32 0.00 2.25
C PRO A 225 7.92 -1.45 2.55
N LEU A 226 8.67 -2.39 1.98
CA LEU A 226 8.51 -3.81 2.22
C LEU A 226 9.69 -4.36 3.01
N PRO A 227 9.45 -5.12 4.10
CA PRO A 227 10.53 -5.77 4.82
C PRO A 227 11.10 -6.93 3.99
N MET A 228 12.43 -7.05 3.90
CA MET A 228 13.09 -8.14 3.17
C MET A 228 12.78 -9.50 3.81
N ILE A 229 12.62 -9.52 5.13
CA ILE A 229 12.28 -10.73 5.88
C ILE A 229 10.97 -10.52 6.65
N GLU A 230 10.09 -11.51 6.58
CA GLU A 230 8.85 -11.50 7.35
C GLU A 230 9.11 -11.43 8.86
N ASN A 231 8.29 -10.63 9.54
CA ASN A 231 8.32 -10.51 10.99
C ASN A 231 7.93 -11.87 11.60
N GLN A 232 8.89 -12.51 12.26
CA GLN A 232 8.60 -13.68 13.08
C GLN A 232 7.86 -13.22 14.34
N ARG A 233 7.13 -14.14 14.99
CA ARG A 233 6.52 -13.83 16.29
C ARG A 233 7.60 -13.27 17.23
N PRO A 234 7.29 -12.25 18.04
CA PRO A 234 8.28 -11.67 18.93
C PRO A 234 8.81 -12.76 19.86
N ASN A 235 10.11 -13.01 19.82
CA ASN A 235 10.74 -13.78 20.88
C ASN A 235 10.75 -12.94 22.17
N TYR A 236 10.90 -13.62 23.29
CA TYR A 236 11.15 -13.03 24.59
C TYR A 236 12.62 -13.27 24.99
N PRO A 237 13.58 -12.64 24.32
CA PRO A 237 14.98 -12.86 24.61
C PRO A 237 15.33 -12.41 26.02
N ILE A 238 16.25 -13.14 26.65
CA ILE A 238 16.78 -12.83 27.98
C ILE A 238 18.01 -11.92 27.90
N PHE A 239 18.52 -11.64 26.69
CA PHE A 239 19.66 -10.76 26.46
C PHE A 239 20.91 -11.20 27.23
N THR A 240 21.21 -12.49 27.17
CA THR A 240 22.33 -13.07 27.92
C THR A 240 23.67 -12.61 27.33
N MET A 241 24.51 -11.98 28.16
CA MET A 241 25.88 -11.55 27.81
C MET A 241 26.90 -12.55 28.36
N VAL A 242 27.97 -12.86 27.61
CA VAL A 242 28.99 -13.84 28.06
C VAL A 242 29.66 -13.38 29.35
N ALA A 243 29.91 -12.08 29.51
CA ALA A 243 30.39 -11.51 30.78
C ALA A 243 29.46 -11.75 31.98
N GLU A 244 28.14 -11.83 31.80
CA GLU A 244 27.17 -12.08 32.89
C GLU A 244 27.07 -13.57 33.27
N ILE A 245 27.47 -14.49 32.38
CA ILE A 245 27.54 -15.94 32.69
C ILE A 245 28.60 -16.20 33.78
N TYR A 246 29.61 -15.33 33.91
CA TYR A 246 30.71 -15.49 34.86
C TYR A 246 30.62 -14.60 36.11
N ASP A 247 29.71 -13.62 36.18
CA ASP A 247 29.52 -12.80 37.38
C ASP A 247 28.55 -13.46 38.38
N LEU A 248 29.08 -14.43 39.11
CA LEU A 248 28.39 -15.20 40.16
C LEU A 248 27.88 -14.34 41.34
N ASN A 249 28.17 -13.04 41.39
CA ASN A 249 27.76 -12.14 42.48
C ASN A 249 26.43 -11.40 42.24
N ASN A 250 25.88 -11.39 41.01
CA ASN A 250 24.59 -10.72 40.70
C ASN A 250 23.44 -11.69 40.33
N THR A 251 23.43 -12.87 40.93
CA THR A 251 22.40 -13.91 40.70
C THR A 251 20.98 -13.45 41.06
N LYS A 252 20.83 -12.52 42.01
CA LYS A 252 19.51 -12.03 42.44
C LYS A 252 18.90 -11.04 41.45
N GLY A 253 19.68 -10.08 40.93
CA GLY A 253 19.21 -9.11 39.94
C GLY A 253 18.81 -9.81 38.64
N HIS A 254 19.66 -10.72 38.16
CA HIS A 254 19.37 -11.50 36.96
C HIS A 254 18.13 -12.40 37.12
N ARG A 255 17.97 -13.09 38.26
CA ARG A 255 16.75 -13.88 38.49
C ARG A 255 15.49 -13.02 38.46
N ARG A 256 15.50 -11.86 39.12
CA ARG A 256 14.37 -10.92 39.08
C ARG A 256 14.05 -10.45 37.66
N PHE A 257 15.08 -10.22 36.85
CA PHE A 257 14.90 -9.88 35.44
C PHE A 257 14.23 -11.01 34.67
N VAL A 258 14.73 -12.24 34.80
CA VAL A 258 14.14 -13.43 34.15
C VAL A 258 12.69 -13.65 34.60
N ASP A 259 12.41 -13.51 35.89
CA ASP A 259 11.04 -13.64 36.44
C ASP A 259 10.11 -12.58 35.84
N ALA A 260 10.55 -11.32 35.75
CA ALA A 260 9.78 -10.23 35.14
C ALA A 260 9.52 -10.48 33.65
N VAL A 261 10.54 -10.89 32.88
CA VAL A 261 10.42 -11.18 31.44
C VAL A 261 9.48 -12.36 31.17
N THR A 262 9.63 -13.44 31.94
CA THR A 262 8.76 -14.63 31.83
C THR A 262 7.31 -14.27 32.15
N SER A 263 7.10 -13.36 33.10
CA SER A 263 5.76 -12.88 33.46
C SER A 263 5.15 -12.01 32.36
N LEU A 264 5.96 -11.16 31.70
CA LEU A 264 5.52 -10.40 30.53
C LEU A 264 5.15 -11.30 29.35
N GLU A 265 5.94 -12.35 29.08
CA GLU A 265 5.62 -13.35 28.07
C GLU A 265 4.29 -14.04 28.36
N TYR A 266 4.10 -14.48 29.60
CA TYR A 266 2.85 -15.11 30.03
C TYR A 266 1.64 -14.17 29.86
N ILE A 267 1.78 -12.90 30.27
CA ILE A 267 0.73 -11.88 30.11
C ILE A 267 0.40 -11.65 28.63
N ASP A 268 1.37 -11.66 27.73
CA ASP A 268 1.12 -11.49 26.30
C ASP A 268 0.32 -12.66 25.70
N ILE A 269 0.52 -13.87 26.22
CA ILE A 269 -0.15 -15.08 25.74
C ILE A 269 -1.55 -15.21 26.35
N ILE A 270 -1.69 -14.95 27.65
CA ILE A 270 -2.89 -15.25 28.44
C ILE A 270 -3.75 -14.00 28.73
N GLY A 271 -3.16 -12.82 28.70
CA GLY A 271 -3.80 -11.52 28.97
C GLY A 271 -3.75 -11.06 30.43
N PHE A 272 -3.59 -11.98 31.39
CA PHE A 272 -3.44 -11.68 32.81
C PHE A 272 -2.83 -12.87 33.57
N ILE A 273 -2.37 -12.65 34.81
CA ILE A 273 -1.89 -13.72 35.71
C ILE A 273 -3.04 -14.14 36.66
N PRO A 274 -3.54 -15.39 36.57
CA PRO A 274 -4.56 -15.91 37.48
C PRO A 274 -4.13 -15.86 38.95
N TYR A 275 -5.08 -15.73 39.88
CA TYR A 275 -4.78 -15.57 41.31
C TYR A 275 -3.94 -16.74 41.86
N GLU A 276 -4.25 -17.95 41.41
CA GLU A 276 -3.63 -19.22 41.80
C GLU A 276 -2.17 -19.36 41.32
N GLU A 277 -1.78 -18.60 40.30
CA GLU A 277 -0.46 -18.66 39.67
C GLU A 277 0.45 -17.48 40.06
N ARG A 278 -0.04 -16.53 40.88
CA ARG A 278 0.74 -15.34 41.30
C ARG A 278 1.98 -15.66 42.14
N ASN A 279 2.11 -16.89 42.63
CA ASN A 279 3.31 -17.38 43.29
C ASN A 279 4.41 -17.84 42.31
N LEU A 280 4.06 -18.04 41.03
CA LEU A 280 4.96 -18.49 39.97
C LEU A 280 5.51 -17.32 39.14
N TYR A 281 4.78 -16.20 39.11
CA TYR A 281 5.06 -15.04 38.25
C TYR A 281 5.23 -13.76 39.07
N ASP A 282 5.98 -12.82 38.50
CA ASP A 282 6.01 -11.44 38.96
C ASP A 282 4.68 -10.76 38.63
N THR A 283 3.99 -10.29 39.66
CA THR A 283 2.69 -9.62 39.51
C THR A 283 2.78 -8.17 39.03
N ASP A 284 3.98 -7.57 39.08
CA ASP A 284 4.23 -6.20 38.60
C ASP A 284 5.60 -6.12 37.88
N PRO A 285 5.72 -6.79 36.73
CA PRO A 285 7.01 -6.94 36.05
C PRO A 285 7.58 -5.61 35.57
N ILE A 286 6.75 -4.63 35.20
CA ILE A 286 7.20 -3.30 34.77
C ILE A 286 7.86 -2.55 35.93
N LYS A 287 7.26 -2.58 37.11
CA LYS A 287 7.88 -2.01 38.30
C LYS A 287 9.18 -2.71 38.65
N THR A 288 9.23 -4.04 38.58
CA THR A 288 10.47 -4.79 38.81
C THR A 288 11.58 -4.38 37.83
N LEU A 289 11.27 -4.17 36.55
CA LEU A 289 12.23 -3.68 35.57
C LEU A 289 12.76 -2.28 35.94
N TRP A 290 11.92 -1.35 36.38
CA TRP A 290 12.37 -0.04 36.86
C TRP A 290 13.26 -0.14 38.10
N GLU A 291 12.88 -0.95 39.08
CA GLU A 291 13.71 -1.18 40.28
C GLU A 291 15.10 -1.76 39.94
N LEU A 292 15.17 -2.63 38.92
CA LEU A 292 16.45 -3.13 38.40
C LEU A 292 17.28 -2.01 37.78
N VAL A 293 16.67 -1.15 36.94
CA VAL A 293 17.34 0.02 36.34
C VAL A 293 17.87 0.95 37.44
N ASP A 294 17.06 1.29 38.43
CA ASP A 294 17.42 2.19 39.54
C ASP A 294 18.54 1.60 40.42
N SER A 295 18.59 0.28 40.55
CA SER A 295 19.64 -0.43 41.31
C SER A 295 20.98 -0.52 40.58
N GLY A 296 21.05 -0.08 39.32
CA GLY A 296 22.25 -0.20 38.49
C GLY A 296 22.49 -1.61 37.94
N TYR A 297 21.42 -2.40 37.74
CA TYR A 297 21.53 -3.73 37.14
C TYR A 297 22.23 -3.67 35.77
N SER A 298 23.11 -4.64 35.52
CA SER A 298 24.04 -4.62 34.39
C SER A 298 23.36 -4.83 33.04
N ASN A 299 22.27 -5.59 32.94
CA ASN A 299 21.59 -5.82 31.66
C ASN A 299 20.64 -4.66 31.30
N LYS A 300 21.23 -3.53 30.88
CA LYS A 300 20.46 -2.36 30.42
C LYS A 300 19.77 -2.65 29.09
N ILE A 301 20.40 -3.40 28.19
CA ILE A 301 19.80 -3.76 26.89
C ILE A 301 18.45 -4.44 27.09
N GLY A 302 18.41 -5.51 27.89
CA GLY A 302 17.18 -6.25 28.16
C GLY A 302 16.15 -5.46 28.97
N THR A 303 16.57 -4.81 30.06
CA THR A 303 15.63 -4.01 30.87
C THR A 303 15.01 -2.87 30.07
N HIS A 304 15.82 -2.13 29.31
CA HIS A 304 15.35 -1.00 28.52
C HIS A 304 14.50 -1.46 27.34
N TYR A 305 14.85 -2.57 26.68
CA TYR A 305 14.02 -3.20 25.65
C TYR A 305 12.58 -3.44 26.14
N TYR A 306 12.41 -4.15 27.26
CA TYR A 306 11.08 -4.46 27.78
C TYR A 306 10.35 -3.24 28.31
N LEU A 307 11.04 -2.29 28.95
CA LEU A 307 10.42 -1.02 29.35
C LEU A 307 9.90 -0.25 28.14
N ILE A 308 10.70 -0.07 27.08
CA ILE A 308 10.26 0.65 25.87
C ILE A 308 9.07 -0.07 25.20
N ARG A 309 9.08 -1.41 25.21
CA ARG A 309 8.06 -2.25 24.58
C ARG A 309 6.75 -2.32 25.39
N LYS A 310 6.81 -2.27 26.72
CA LYS A 310 5.68 -2.64 27.60
C LYS A 310 5.20 -1.53 28.53
N ASP A 311 6.02 -0.54 28.83
CA ASP A 311 5.60 0.60 29.64
C ASP A 311 4.96 1.67 28.75
N GLU A 312 3.62 1.66 28.72
CA GLU A 312 2.81 2.61 27.96
C GLU A 312 2.88 4.03 28.52
N SER A 313 3.36 4.22 29.75
CA SER A 313 3.48 5.54 30.38
C SER A 313 4.69 6.35 29.89
N LEU A 314 5.62 5.69 29.18
CA LEU A 314 6.85 6.32 28.70
C LEU A 314 6.60 7.38 27.63
N THR A 315 7.07 8.60 27.90
CA THR A 315 7.14 9.67 26.90
C THR A 315 8.16 9.37 25.80
N LEU A 316 8.01 10.01 24.65
CA LEU A 316 8.98 9.89 23.54
C LEU A 316 10.42 10.21 23.98
N GLN A 317 10.62 11.23 24.83
CA GLN A 317 11.96 11.59 25.32
C GLN A 317 12.56 10.51 26.22
N GLN A 318 11.74 9.88 27.07
CA GLN A 318 12.21 8.75 27.89
C GLN A 318 12.54 7.53 27.03
N LYS A 319 11.73 7.21 26.01
CA LYS A 319 12.05 6.12 25.07
C LYS A 319 13.38 6.38 24.36
N LYS A 320 13.60 7.59 23.83
CA LYS A 320 14.88 8.00 23.22
C LYS A 320 16.06 7.85 24.18
N LYS A 321 15.91 8.30 25.43
CA LYS A 321 16.95 8.19 26.46
C LYS A 321 17.31 6.72 26.73
N LEU A 322 16.32 5.88 27.04
CA LEU A 322 16.52 4.46 27.30
C LEU A 322 17.15 3.75 26.08
N THR A 323 16.66 4.01 24.88
CA THR A 323 17.23 3.42 23.66
C THR A 323 18.71 3.78 23.51
N ASN A 324 19.07 5.06 23.65
CA ASN A 324 20.45 5.50 23.47
C ASN A 324 21.38 4.97 24.58
N GLU A 325 20.91 4.88 25.83
CA GLU A 325 21.67 4.29 26.94
C GLU A 325 21.95 2.79 26.72
N ALA A 326 20.96 2.05 26.22
CA ALA A 326 21.11 0.64 25.88
C ALA A 326 22.03 0.42 24.66
N ILE A 327 21.95 1.26 23.63
CA ILE A 327 22.89 1.22 22.50
C ILE A 327 24.33 1.51 22.96
N GLN A 328 24.53 2.53 23.80
CA GLN A 328 25.86 2.83 24.34
C GLN A 328 26.43 1.68 25.16
N GLN A 329 25.59 1.00 25.96
CA GLN A 329 25.99 -0.23 26.62
C GLN A 329 26.41 -1.27 25.59
N TYR A 330 25.56 -1.56 24.59
CA TYR A 330 25.88 -2.55 23.56
C TYR A 330 27.22 -2.24 22.89
N LEU A 331 27.46 -0.99 22.50
CA LEU A 331 28.72 -0.55 21.88
C LEU A 331 29.94 -0.79 22.79
N SER A 332 29.80 -0.63 24.11
CA SER A 332 30.87 -0.85 25.10
C SER A 332 31.27 -2.31 25.31
N LEU A 333 30.41 -3.27 24.96
CA LEU A 333 30.67 -4.71 25.13
C LEU A 333 31.77 -5.19 24.17
N SER A 334 32.52 -6.22 24.57
CA SER A 334 33.46 -6.88 23.65
C SER A 334 32.74 -7.79 22.64
N GLU A 335 31.61 -8.35 23.08
CA GLU A 335 30.74 -9.22 22.34
C GLU A 335 30.05 -8.45 21.22
N ARG A 336 30.09 -9.03 20.02
CA ARG A 336 29.44 -8.43 18.85
C ARG A 336 28.01 -8.96 18.67
N TYR A 337 27.74 -10.19 19.08
CA TYR A 337 26.40 -10.77 19.08
C TYR A 337 25.96 -11.09 20.50
N ILE A 338 24.73 -10.71 20.83
CA ILE A 338 24.05 -11.12 22.06
C ILE A 338 22.65 -11.61 21.68
N ASP A 339 22.12 -12.55 22.46
CA ASP A 339 20.76 -13.04 22.24
C ASP A 339 19.75 -11.88 22.30
N GLY A 340 18.79 -11.84 21.39
CA GLY A 340 17.80 -10.76 21.29
C GLY A 340 18.28 -9.43 20.72
N ILE A 341 19.55 -9.30 20.29
CA ILE A 341 20.05 -8.00 19.80
C ILE A 341 19.25 -7.48 18.60
N ILE A 342 18.80 -8.36 17.71
CA ILE A 342 17.99 -7.97 16.54
C ILE A 342 16.64 -7.41 16.98
N ASP A 343 15.97 -8.04 17.96
CA ASP A 343 14.72 -7.52 18.55
C ASP A 343 14.94 -6.15 19.18
N PHE A 344 16.07 -5.95 19.87
CA PHE A 344 16.43 -4.66 20.42
C PHE A 344 16.69 -3.61 19.32
N MET A 345 17.40 -3.96 18.25
CA MET A 345 17.62 -3.05 17.12
C MET A 345 16.30 -2.68 16.45
N GLU A 346 15.35 -3.61 16.37
CA GLU A 346 14.03 -3.37 15.78
C GLU A 346 13.23 -2.30 16.52
N ILE A 347 13.14 -2.38 17.85
CA ILE A 347 12.45 -1.33 18.61
C ILE A 347 13.27 -0.03 18.66
N SER A 348 14.60 -0.14 18.57
CA SER A 348 15.50 1.00 18.65
C SER A 348 15.48 1.87 17.40
N LYS A 349 15.16 1.32 16.21
CA LYS A 349 15.16 2.06 14.93
C LYS A 349 14.37 3.37 15.00
N THR A 350 13.26 3.40 15.74
CA THR A 350 12.40 4.59 15.84
C THR A 350 13.00 5.66 16.75
N TYR A 351 13.60 5.24 17.87
CA TYR A 351 13.95 6.11 18.99
C TYR A 351 15.44 6.47 19.05
N ALA A 352 16.32 5.68 18.45
CA ALA A 352 17.76 5.87 18.52
C ALA A 352 18.21 7.18 17.83
N ASP A 353 19.30 7.75 18.34
CA ASP A 353 20.11 8.69 17.58
C ASP A 353 20.73 7.99 16.37
N THR A 354 20.77 8.67 15.23
CA THR A 354 21.24 8.09 13.96
C THR A 354 22.69 7.64 14.01
N GLY A 355 23.59 8.42 14.62
CA GLY A 355 25.00 8.04 14.73
C GLY A 355 25.18 6.81 15.62
N LEU A 356 24.47 6.76 16.75
CA LEU A 356 24.49 5.60 17.64
C LEU A 356 23.93 4.34 16.96
N PHE A 357 22.81 4.46 16.25
CA PHE A 357 22.19 3.35 15.55
C PHE A 357 23.08 2.79 14.43
N GLU A 358 23.73 3.67 13.66
CA GLU A 358 24.71 3.31 12.63
C GLU A 358 25.89 2.53 13.22
N MET A 359 26.48 3.03 14.31
CA MET A 359 27.59 2.35 14.99
C MET A 359 27.19 0.98 15.52
N ALA A 360 25.98 0.85 16.08
CA ALA A 360 25.47 -0.41 16.60
C ALA A 360 25.23 -1.43 15.47
N ALA A 361 24.63 -0.98 14.37
CA ALA A 361 24.39 -1.84 13.22
C ALA A 361 25.70 -2.31 12.58
N GLN A 362 26.70 -1.42 12.44
CA GLN A 362 28.02 -1.78 11.94
C GLN A 362 28.68 -2.84 12.82
N LYS A 363 28.70 -2.61 14.15
CA LYS A 363 29.26 -3.57 15.11
C LYS A 363 28.62 -4.95 14.97
N LEU A 364 27.30 -4.98 14.79
CA LEU A 364 26.52 -6.20 14.67
C LEU A 364 26.80 -6.92 13.34
N GLN A 365 26.90 -6.20 12.21
CA GLN A 365 27.24 -6.77 10.91
C GLN A 365 28.65 -7.39 10.87
N GLU A 366 29.60 -6.85 11.66
CA GLU A 366 30.95 -7.42 11.80
C GLU A 366 30.99 -8.75 12.59
N SER A 367 29.87 -9.23 13.14
CA SER A 367 29.82 -10.39 14.06
C SER A 367 29.77 -11.78 13.41
N THR A 368 30.08 -11.91 12.11
CA THR A 368 29.88 -13.15 11.33
C THR A 368 28.44 -13.68 11.37
N LEU A 369 27.47 -12.75 11.30
CA LEU A 369 26.04 -13.07 11.26
C LEU A 369 25.66 -13.99 10.10
N GLN A 370 24.57 -14.73 10.27
CA GLN A 370 23.94 -15.44 9.16
C GLN A 370 23.44 -14.43 8.12
N LYS A 371 23.45 -14.82 6.83
CA LYS A 371 22.97 -13.98 5.71
C LYS A 371 21.62 -13.32 6.01
N LYS A 372 20.71 -14.04 6.68
CA LYS A 372 19.37 -13.57 7.08
C LYS A 372 19.41 -12.42 8.08
N GLU A 373 20.28 -12.47 9.09
CA GLU A 373 20.37 -11.42 10.11
C GLU A 373 20.99 -10.13 9.54
N ASN A 374 21.95 -10.26 8.62
CA ASN A 374 22.49 -9.11 7.89
C ASN A 374 21.43 -8.41 7.04
N LEU A 375 20.58 -9.18 6.34
CA LEU A 375 19.45 -8.62 5.59
C LEU A 375 18.46 -7.91 6.52
N ARG A 376 18.15 -8.52 7.68
CA ARG A 376 17.28 -7.87 8.68
C ARG A 376 17.89 -6.56 9.18
N MET A 377 19.20 -6.52 9.43
CA MET A 377 19.86 -5.28 9.83
C MET A 377 19.86 -4.21 8.74
N ALA A 378 19.99 -4.60 7.47
CA ALA A 378 19.85 -3.68 6.34
C ALA A 378 18.43 -3.07 6.26
N ASP A 379 17.39 -3.87 6.52
CA ASP A 379 16.01 -3.37 6.62
C ASP A 379 15.86 -2.35 7.73
N LEU A 380 16.30 -2.70 8.94
CA LEU A 380 16.15 -1.84 10.11
C LEU A 380 16.88 -0.50 9.94
N LEU A 381 18.07 -0.51 9.31
CA LEU A 381 18.79 0.71 8.94
C LEU A 381 18.04 1.53 7.90
N SER A 382 17.49 0.90 6.87
CA SER A 382 16.74 1.57 5.82
C SER A 382 15.48 2.22 6.36
N GLU A 383 14.73 1.51 7.19
CA GLU A 383 13.54 2.03 7.89
C GLU A 383 13.91 3.20 8.82
N HIS A 384 14.99 3.08 9.60
CA HIS A 384 15.50 4.18 10.40
C HIS A 384 15.76 5.43 9.55
N TYR A 385 16.44 5.28 8.41
CA TYR A 385 16.73 6.39 7.52
C TYR A 385 15.46 6.98 6.89
N ILE A 386 14.50 6.16 6.47
CA ILE A 386 13.21 6.63 5.94
C ILE A 386 12.47 7.45 7.00
N ASP A 387 12.43 6.99 8.25
CA ASP A 387 11.80 7.68 9.39
C ASP A 387 12.47 9.02 9.71
N LYS A 388 13.80 9.11 9.55
CA LYS A 388 14.56 10.36 9.71
C LYS A 388 14.62 11.22 8.44
N ASN A 389 13.89 10.85 7.38
CA ASN A 389 13.89 11.50 6.08
C ASN A 389 15.28 11.57 5.41
N ASN A 390 16.15 10.62 5.70
CA ASN A 390 17.47 10.46 5.08
C ASN A 390 17.41 9.45 3.92
N LEU A 391 16.65 9.80 2.88
CA LEU A 391 16.30 8.90 1.78
C LEU A 391 17.49 8.43 0.94
N GLU A 392 18.56 9.24 0.84
CA GLU A 392 19.79 8.87 0.12
C GLU A 392 20.48 7.66 0.77
N LYS A 393 20.62 7.65 2.10
CA LYS A 393 21.23 6.52 2.80
C LYS A 393 20.38 5.26 2.69
N ALA A 394 19.05 5.37 2.77
CA ALA A 394 18.14 4.24 2.55
C ALA A 394 18.27 3.68 1.13
N PHE A 395 18.31 4.56 0.12
CA PHE A 395 18.49 4.17 -1.28
C PHE A 395 19.78 3.38 -1.49
N ASN A 396 20.89 3.86 -0.93
CA ASN A 396 22.19 3.22 -1.07
C ASN A 396 22.24 1.80 -0.49
N ILE A 397 21.48 1.53 0.59
CA ILE A 397 21.36 0.16 1.13
C ILE A 397 20.71 -0.77 0.12
N TYR A 398 19.54 -0.38 -0.41
CA TYR A 398 18.84 -1.22 -1.38
C TYR A 398 19.56 -1.31 -2.71
N TRP A 399 20.31 -0.27 -3.11
CA TRP A 399 21.16 -0.34 -4.31
C TRP A 399 22.31 -1.33 -4.14
N SER A 400 23.02 -1.32 -3.00
CA SER A 400 24.04 -2.33 -2.69
C SER A 400 23.43 -3.74 -2.64
N LEU A 401 22.24 -3.90 -2.05
CA LEU A 401 21.55 -5.18 -2.04
C LEU A 401 21.18 -5.65 -3.45
N LEU A 402 20.69 -4.74 -4.30
CA LEU A 402 20.40 -4.98 -5.71
C LEU A 402 21.66 -5.47 -6.44
N GLU A 403 22.84 -4.95 -6.15
CA GLU A 403 24.11 -5.37 -6.78
C GLU A 403 24.60 -6.73 -6.27
N GLU A 404 24.42 -7.04 -4.98
CA GLU A 404 25.01 -8.20 -4.32
C GLU A 404 24.17 -9.48 -4.41
N THR A 405 22.84 -9.39 -4.41
CA THR A 405 21.96 -10.57 -4.31
C THR A 405 21.52 -11.11 -5.68
N ASN A 406 21.38 -12.43 -5.80
CA ASN A 406 20.67 -13.08 -6.92
C ASN A 406 19.39 -13.80 -6.43
N ASP A 407 19.02 -13.57 -5.16
CA ASP A 407 17.82 -14.15 -4.56
C ASP A 407 16.58 -13.42 -5.09
N PHE A 408 15.74 -14.14 -5.81
CA PHE A 408 14.61 -13.57 -6.54
C PHE A 408 13.62 -12.83 -5.65
N ASP A 409 13.23 -13.42 -4.51
CA ASP A 409 12.28 -12.82 -3.57
C ASP A 409 12.82 -11.53 -2.97
N ILE A 410 14.13 -11.49 -2.69
CA ILE A 410 14.82 -10.30 -2.22
C ILE A 410 14.87 -9.23 -3.32
N LEU A 411 15.11 -9.62 -4.57
CA LEU A 411 15.16 -8.67 -5.69
C LEU A 411 13.80 -7.98 -5.91
N ILE A 412 12.69 -8.71 -5.88
CA ILE A 412 11.32 -8.16 -6.00
C ILE A 412 11.12 -7.02 -4.99
N LYS A 413 11.37 -7.31 -3.70
CA LYS A 413 11.22 -6.34 -2.61
C LYS A 413 12.19 -5.18 -2.73
N THR A 414 13.42 -5.45 -3.18
CA THR A 414 14.46 -4.43 -3.39
C THR A 414 14.05 -3.44 -4.46
N VAL A 415 13.51 -3.91 -5.59
CA VAL A 415 12.99 -3.06 -6.68
C VAL A 415 11.85 -2.18 -6.17
N GLN A 416 10.90 -2.76 -5.42
CA GLN A 416 9.77 -2.01 -4.85
C GLN A 416 10.23 -0.94 -3.84
N ASN A 417 11.20 -1.25 -2.99
CA ASN A 417 11.75 -0.29 -2.03
C ASN A 417 12.55 0.83 -2.71
N ILE A 418 13.33 0.51 -3.75
CA ILE A 418 13.99 1.51 -4.59
C ILE A 418 12.96 2.43 -5.23
N ALA A 419 11.89 1.88 -5.79
CA ALA A 419 10.81 2.68 -6.38
C ALA A 419 10.14 3.59 -5.34
N TYR A 420 9.80 3.05 -4.15
CA TYR A 420 9.23 3.82 -3.06
C TYR A 420 10.11 5.01 -2.66
N ILE A 421 11.39 4.77 -2.40
CA ILE A 421 12.32 5.82 -2.00
C ILE A 421 12.50 6.85 -3.12
N SER A 422 12.60 6.38 -4.36
CA SER A 422 12.80 7.24 -5.52
C SER A 422 11.59 8.13 -5.78
N ASN A 423 10.37 7.63 -5.58
CA ASN A 423 9.15 8.41 -5.68
C ASN A 423 9.04 9.45 -4.54
N LYS A 424 9.44 9.06 -3.33
CA LYS A 424 9.40 9.96 -2.16
C LYS A 424 10.44 11.07 -2.21
N SER A 425 11.60 10.83 -2.83
CA SER A 425 12.72 11.76 -2.86
C SER A 425 12.80 12.64 -4.12
N ASN A 426 12.15 12.26 -5.21
CA ASN A 426 12.30 12.93 -6.51
C ASN A 426 10.97 13.24 -7.19
N ASN A 427 11.03 13.94 -8.33
CA ASN A 427 9.89 14.03 -9.24
C ASN A 427 9.77 12.75 -10.09
N ILE A 428 8.57 12.51 -10.63
CA ILE A 428 8.21 11.31 -11.41
C ILE A 428 9.25 10.98 -12.51
N ASN A 429 9.73 11.98 -13.27
CA ASN A 429 10.66 11.72 -14.36
C ASN A 429 12.01 11.17 -13.87
N GLU A 430 12.48 11.63 -12.72
CA GLU A 430 13.74 11.13 -12.15
C GLU A 430 13.53 9.75 -11.50
N SER A 431 12.38 9.52 -10.86
CA SER A 431 12.00 8.19 -10.35
C SER A 431 11.95 7.15 -11.47
N ILE A 432 11.42 7.52 -12.64
CA ILE A 432 11.41 6.65 -13.84
C ILE A 432 12.83 6.34 -14.31
N LYS A 433 13.73 7.32 -14.40
CA LYS A 433 15.13 7.06 -14.79
C LYS A 433 15.85 6.15 -13.81
N ILE A 434 15.56 6.26 -12.52
CA ILE A 434 16.11 5.35 -11.51
C ILE A 434 15.60 3.93 -11.76
N LEU A 435 14.30 3.78 -12.01
CA LEU A 435 13.69 2.49 -12.33
C LEU A 435 14.27 1.86 -13.61
N GLU A 436 14.54 2.66 -14.64
CA GLU A 436 15.24 2.23 -15.86
C GLU A 436 16.65 1.70 -15.55
N LYS A 437 17.43 2.42 -14.73
CA LYS A 437 18.76 1.96 -14.27
C LYS A 437 18.66 0.69 -13.44
N THR A 438 17.64 0.56 -12.61
CA THR A 438 17.37 -0.66 -11.85
C THR A 438 17.13 -1.84 -12.79
N ASN A 439 16.35 -1.64 -13.87
CA ASN A 439 16.15 -2.67 -14.89
C ASN A 439 17.48 -3.06 -15.56
N ASP A 440 18.29 -2.10 -15.98
CA ASP A 440 19.60 -2.36 -16.60
C ASP A 440 20.50 -3.21 -15.68
N ALA A 441 20.51 -2.92 -14.39
CA ALA A 441 21.26 -3.69 -13.40
C ALA A 441 20.74 -5.14 -13.26
N LEU A 442 19.42 -5.34 -13.33
CA LEU A 442 18.81 -6.67 -13.28
C LEU A 442 19.10 -7.51 -14.53
N GLN A 443 19.23 -6.90 -15.72
CA GLN A 443 19.57 -7.63 -16.94
C GLN A 443 20.96 -8.28 -16.89
N LEU A 444 21.86 -7.78 -16.03
CA LEU A 444 23.20 -8.33 -15.81
C LEU A 444 23.21 -9.51 -14.81
N LYS A 445 22.09 -9.77 -14.12
CA LYS A 445 21.97 -10.83 -13.12
C LYS A 445 21.87 -12.22 -13.74
N THR A 446 22.36 -13.22 -13.01
CA THR A 446 22.20 -14.63 -13.38
C THR A 446 20.85 -15.14 -12.86
N LEU A 447 19.79 -14.90 -13.62
CA LEU A 447 18.41 -15.31 -13.33
C LEU A 447 17.87 -16.22 -14.44
N THR A 448 16.87 -17.02 -14.11
CA THR A 448 16.09 -17.78 -15.10
C THR A 448 15.28 -16.82 -15.98
N GLU A 449 14.90 -17.27 -17.18
CA GLU A 449 14.09 -16.44 -18.09
C GLU A 449 12.72 -16.06 -17.50
N ASN A 450 12.11 -16.93 -16.69
CA ASN A 450 10.84 -16.63 -16.02
C ASN A 450 11.00 -15.55 -14.94
N GLU A 451 12.06 -15.61 -14.14
CA GLU A 451 12.37 -14.59 -13.13
C GLU A 451 12.65 -13.22 -13.78
N LYS A 452 13.37 -13.20 -14.90
CA LYS A 452 13.59 -11.97 -15.67
C LYS A 452 12.27 -11.39 -16.20
N GLU A 453 11.42 -12.23 -16.78
CA GLU A 453 10.10 -11.79 -17.27
C GLU A 453 9.26 -11.18 -16.14
N GLU A 454 9.30 -11.77 -14.94
CA GLU A 454 8.56 -11.28 -13.79
C GLU A 454 9.10 -9.95 -13.23
N LEU A 455 10.42 -9.77 -13.18
CA LEU A 455 11.02 -8.49 -12.79
C LEU A 455 10.75 -7.39 -13.80
N VAL A 456 10.78 -7.70 -15.10
CA VAL A 456 10.40 -6.75 -16.15
C VAL A 456 8.93 -6.36 -15.98
N TYR A 457 8.04 -7.32 -15.76
CA TYR A 457 6.63 -7.05 -15.48
C TYR A 457 6.45 -6.16 -14.24
N LEU A 458 7.16 -6.43 -13.15
CA LEU A 458 7.12 -5.60 -11.94
C LEU A 458 7.57 -4.16 -12.23
N ILE A 459 8.65 -3.98 -12.99
CA ILE A 459 9.16 -2.67 -13.37
C ILE A 459 8.15 -1.93 -14.23
N ASP A 460 7.60 -2.56 -15.26
CA ASP A 460 6.59 -1.96 -16.13
C ASP A 460 5.32 -1.59 -15.34
N ALA A 461 4.95 -2.42 -14.37
CA ALA A 461 3.83 -2.16 -13.46
C ALA A 461 4.07 -0.92 -12.60
N ILE A 462 5.25 -0.81 -11.97
CA ILE A 462 5.65 0.35 -11.17
C ILE A 462 5.75 1.60 -12.04
N HIS A 463 6.31 1.49 -13.25
CA HIS A 463 6.41 2.60 -14.20
C HIS A 463 5.02 3.16 -14.54
N LYS A 464 4.08 2.27 -14.89
CA LYS A 464 2.71 2.66 -15.20
C LYS A 464 2.02 3.32 -14.00
N GLN A 465 2.23 2.81 -12.79
CA GLN A 465 1.72 3.40 -11.56
C GLN A 465 2.27 4.82 -11.32
N LEU A 466 3.59 5.02 -11.48
CA LEU A 466 4.24 6.33 -11.34
C LEU A 466 3.69 7.38 -12.32
N LEU A 467 3.30 6.95 -13.53
CA LEU A 467 2.72 7.85 -14.55
C LEU A 467 1.23 8.14 -14.34
N LEU A 468 0.54 7.33 -13.54
CA LEU A 468 -0.87 7.51 -13.20
C LEU A 468 -1.07 8.34 -11.93
N GLN A 469 -0.06 8.44 -11.06
CA GLN A 469 -0.01 9.36 -9.92
C GLN A 469 -0.06 10.82 -10.39
#